data_AF-A0A969JGL3-F1
#
_entry.id   AF-A0A969JGL3-F1
#
_cell.length_a   1.000
_cell.length_b   1.000
_cell.length_c   1.000
_cell.angle_alpha   90.00
_cell.angle_beta   90.00
_cell.angle_gamma   90.00
#
_symmetry.space_group_name_H-M   'P 1'
#
loop_
_entity.id
_entity.type
_entity.pdbx_description
1 polymer ?
#
loop_
_entity_poly.entity_id
_entity_poly.type
_entity_poly.pdbx_seq_one_letter_code
_entity_poly.pdbx_strand_id
1 'polypeptide(L)'
;MTGSVPNFSMPVLKHLYINDNQLSGVIPNFSTPQLGNIQVHNNNFVFGDMANNTFLTSTSNSPFVNYTPQKKIPLSILNGILSVSTGEPNTVQQFEWYKDGTLVATNQNNQYQPTGSGVYKCKVSHNTLTVTNNLFRNLVLESEDFVLSVLPVDLLSFKAINTEGGILLTWQTAGEKNAQNFDLERSVDGFNFKKIAEIPAKGQAAFYEFLDENHSNKQPIIV
;
A
#
# COMPACT_ATOMS: atom_id res chain seq x y z
N MET A 1 -0.05 -9.62 25.93
CA MET A 1 -1.00 -10.70 25.58
C MET A 1 -1.30 -10.65 24.09
N THR A 2 -1.55 -11.81 23.48
CA THR A 2 -1.95 -12.00 22.07
C THR A 2 -3.30 -12.71 22.00
N GLY A 3 -3.95 -12.72 20.84
CA GLY A 3 -5.22 -13.41 20.63
C GLY A 3 -6.45 -12.53 20.87
N SER A 4 -7.63 -13.13 20.92
CA SER A 4 -8.89 -12.40 21.12
C SER A 4 -9.19 -12.15 22.59
N VAL A 5 -9.99 -11.11 22.85
CA VAL A 5 -10.56 -10.86 24.18
C VAL A 5 -11.53 -12.00 24.48
N PRO A 6 -11.29 -12.82 25.51
CA PRO A 6 -12.20 -13.91 25.82
C PRO A 6 -13.57 -13.39 26.24
N ASN A 7 -14.63 -14.09 25.85
CA ASN A 7 -15.98 -13.74 26.24
C ASN A 7 -16.25 -14.18 27.68
N PHE A 8 -16.14 -13.24 28.61
CA PHE A 8 -16.48 -13.46 30.00
C PHE A 8 -17.87 -12.90 30.30
N SER A 9 -18.72 -13.69 30.95
CA SER A 9 -19.97 -13.17 31.53
C SER A 9 -19.62 -12.28 32.72
N MET A 10 -19.59 -10.96 32.51
CA MET A 10 -19.21 -9.98 33.52
C MET A 10 -20.34 -8.96 33.75
N PRO A 11 -21.46 -9.33 34.39
CA PRO A 11 -22.64 -8.47 34.54
C PRO A 11 -22.40 -7.19 35.37
N VAL A 12 -21.27 -7.09 36.06
CA VAL A 12 -20.90 -5.98 36.94
C VAL A 12 -19.60 -5.28 36.51
N LEU A 13 -19.16 -5.44 35.25
CA LEU A 13 -17.94 -4.80 34.76
C LEU A 13 -18.05 -3.27 34.90
N LYS A 14 -17.07 -2.67 35.59
CA LYS A 14 -16.96 -1.21 35.76
C LYS A 14 -15.77 -0.63 35.03
N HIS A 15 -14.67 -1.37 34.98
CA HIS A 15 -13.45 -0.93 34.32
C HIS A 15 -12.86 -2.04 33.47
N LEU A 16 -12.38 -1.70 32.28
CA LEU A 16 -11.71 -2.60 31.37
C LEU A 16 -10.40 -1.96 30.91
N TYR A 17 -9.27 -2.56 31.29
CA TYR A 17 -7.94 -2.12 30.90
C TYR A 17 -7.24 -3.27 30.18
N ILE A 18 -7.23 -3.20 28.86
CA ILE A 18 -6.54 -4.17 28.00
C ILE A 18 -5.62 -3.48 27.00
N ASN A 19 -5.38 -2.19 27.18
CA ASN A 19 -4.47 -1.40 26.36
C ASN A 19 -3.03 -1.94 26.38
N ASP A 20 -2.23 -1.52 25.40
CA ASP A 20 -0.79 -1.85 25.29
C ASP A 20 -0.52 -3.36 25.16
N ASN A 21 -1.32 -4.03 24.34
CA ASN A 21 -1.20 -5.47 24.09
C ASN A 21 -1.13 -5.76 22.57
N GLN A 22 -1.30 -7.01 22.19
CA GLN A 22 -1.36 -7.48 20.79
C GLN A 22 -2.70 -8.19 20.56
N LEU A 23 -3.75 -7.76 21.27
CA LEU A 23 -5.07 -8.36 21.15
C LEU A 23 -5.71 -7.96 19.82
N SER A 24 -6.47 -8.88 19.23
CA SER A 24 -7.12 -8.73 17.92
C SER A 24 -8.42 -9.52 17.88
N GLY A 25 -9.28 -9.25 16.90
CA GLY A 25 -10.56 -9.94 16.78
C GLY A 25 -11.63 -9.31 17.67
N VAL A 26 -12.88 -9.69 17.43
CA VAL A 26 -14.06 -9.05 18.00
C VAL A 26 -13.97 -8.91 19.51
N ILE A 27 -14.15 -7.67 20.01
CA ILE A 27 -14.30 -7.41 21.43
C ILE A 27 -15.72 -7.85 21.84
N PRO A 28 -15.87 -8.79 22.80
CA PRO A 28 -17.19 -9.22 23.25
C PRO A 28 -18.02 -8.05 23.78
N ASN A 29 -19.34 -8.09 23.55
CA ASN A 29 -20.23 -7.12 24.16
C ASN A 29 -20.44 -7.48 25.63
N PHE A 30 -20.17 -6.54 26.55
CA PHE A 30 -20.36 -6.74 27.98
C PHE A 30 -21.73 -6.15 28.36
N SER A 31 -22.74 -6.99 28.58
CA SER A 31 -24.07 -6.59 29.03
C SER A 31 -24.01 -5.97 30.44
N THR A 32 -23.70 -4.67 30.53
CA THR A 32 -23.40 -4.01 31.80
C THR A 32 -23.97 -2.58 31.86
N PRO A 33 -24.86 -2.28 32.82
CA PRO A 33 -25.52 -0.97 32.92
C PRO A 33 -24.66 0.12 33.60
N GLN A 34 -23.42 -0.16 34.01
CA GLN A 34 -22.59 0.75 34.84
C GLN A 34 -21.10 0.79 34.42
N LEU A 35 -20.81 0.83 33.12
CA LEU A 35 -19.42 0.96 32.66
C LEU A 35 -18.84 2.33 33.05
N GLY A 36 -17.59 2.33 33.53
CA GLY A 36 -16.87 3.48 34.11
C GLY A 36 -15.61 3.92 33.34
N ASN A 37 -14.60 3.06 33.15
CA ASN A 37 -13.38 3.44 32.41
C ASN A 37 -12.94 2.28 31.51
N ILE A 38 -12.73 2.55 30.23
CA ILE A 38 -12.46 1.55 29.20
C ILE A 38 -11.25 2.00 28.40
N GLN A 39 -10.17 1.23 28.46
CA GLN A 39 -8.93 1.48 27.72
C GLN A 39 -8.58 0.23 26.91
N VAL A 40 -8.66 0.35 25.59
CA VAL A 40 -8.40 -0.72 24.62
C VAL A 40 -7.40 -0.30 23.53
N HIS A 41 -6.83 0.90 23.63
CA HIS A 41 -5.82 1.44 22.71
C HIS A 41 -4.52 0.61 22.68
N ASN A 42 -3.67 0.85 21.69
CA ASN A 42 -2.37 0.19 21.50
C ASN A 42 -2.47 -1.35 21.40
N ASN A 43 -3.50 -1.85 20.70
CA ASN A 43 -3.68 -3.27 20.35
C ASN A 43 -3.64 -3.46 18.83
N ASN A 44 -4.00 -4.65 18.34
CA ASN A 44 -4.14 -4.99 16.92
C ASN A 44 -5.64 -4.96 16.48
N PHE A 45 -6.50 -4.22 17.18
CA PHE A 45 -7.92 -4.16 16.82
C PHE A 45 -8.14 -3.33 15.56
N VAL A 46 -9.02 -3.81 14.70
CA VAL A 46 -9.53 -3.07 13.52
C VAL A 46 -10.97 -2.60 13.74
N PHE A 47 -11.55 -1.84 12.81
CA PHE A 47 -12.90 -1.31 12.98
C PHE A 47 -13.95 -2.40 13.22
N GLY A 48 -13.88 -3.52 12.48
CA GLY A 48 -14.81 -4.64 12.62
C GLY A 48 -14.74 -5.34 13.97
N ASP A 49 -13.63 -5.16 14.70
CA ASP A 49 -13.50 -5.69 16.06
C ASP A 49 -14.27 -4.86 17.09
N MET A 50 -14.63 -3.62 16.75
CA MET A 50 -15.11 -2.59 17.68
C MET A 50 -16.45 -1.95 17.29
N ALA A 51 -16.82 -1.91 16.01
CA ALA A 51 -17.93 -1.12 15.49
C ALA A 51 -19.29 -1.51 16.10
N ASN A 52 -19.44 -2.79 16.47
CA ASN A 52 -20.66 -3.32 17.08
C ASN A 52 -20.69 -3.22 18.61
N ASN A 53 -19.63 -2.73 19.26
CA ASN A 53 -19.62 -2.52 20.70
C ASN A 53 -20.31 -1.21 21.06
N THR A 54 -21.57 -1.31 21.48
CA THR A 54 -22.38 -0.16 21.90
C THR A 54 -21.73 0.65 23.03
N PHE A 55 -20.94 0.02 23.90
CA PHE A 55 -20.21 0.73 24.96
C PHE A 55 -18.98 1.51 24.46
N LEU A 56 -18.42 1.17 23.29
CA LEU A 56 -17.34 1.93 22.66
C LEU A 56 -17.90 3.06 21.78
N THR A 57 -19.08 2.85 21.19
CA THR A 57 -19.67 3.76 20.20
C THR A 57 -20.71 4.72 20.81
N SER A 58 -21.35 4.40 21.94
CA SER A 58 -22.33 5.27 22.59
C SER A 58 -21.74 6.61 23.05
N THR A 59 -22.56 7.66 22.96
CA THR A 59 -22.25 9.03 23.41
C THR A 59 -23.03 9.43 24.66
N SER A 60 -23.96 8.61 25.15
CA SER A 60 -24.81 8.91 26.32
C SER A 60 -24.22 8.33 27.61
N ASN A 61 -24.15 9.17 28.65
CA ASN A 61 -23.65 8.85 30.01
C ASN A 61 -22.31 8.10 30.05
N SER A 62 -21.32 8.66 29.34
CA SER A 62 -20.17 7.90 28.88
C SER A 62 -19.10 7.68 29.97
N PRO A 63 -18.72 6.43 30.27
CA PRO A 63 -17.39 6.12 30.80
C PRO A 63 -16.26 6.84 30.05
N PHE A 64 -15.11 7.05 30.69
CA PHE A 64 -13.91 7.43 29.93
C PHE A 64 -13.54 6.26 29.00
N VAL A 65 -13.68 6.44 27.68
CA VAL A 65 -13.36 5.42 26.67
C VAL A 65 -12.18 5.87 25.84
N ASN A 66 -11.13 5.05 25.79
CA ASN A 66 -9.98 5.25 24.92
C ASN A 66 -9.69 3.99 24.09
N TYR A 67 -9.83 4.11 22.76
CA TYR A 67 -9.53 3.04 21.80
C TYR A 67 -8.54 3.47 20.71
N THR A 68 -7.89 4.63 20.84
CA THR A 68 -6.93 5.14 19.86
C THR A 68 -5.58 5.47 20.52
N PRO A 69 -4.45 5.24 19.84
CA PRO A 69 -4.32 4.60 18.53
C PRO A 69 -4.45 3.07 18.61
N GLN A 70 -4.48 2.41 17.46
CA GLN A 70 -4.22 0.97 17.33
C GLN A 70 -2.91 0.79 16.54
N LYS A 71 -2.36 -0.43 16.54
CA LYS A 71 -1.15 -0.75 15.76
C LYS A 71 -1.43 -0.69 14.26
N LYS A 72 -0.35 -0.57 13.49
CA LYS A 72 -0.45 -0.53 12.03
C LYS A 72 -1.09 -1.81 11.50
N ILE A 73 -1.92 -1.66 10.48
CA ILE A 73 -2.58 -2.79 9.80
C ILE A 73 -1.76 -3.25 8.59
N PRO A 74 -1.82 -4.52 8.18
CA PRO A 74 -1.15 -4.98 6.98
C PRO A 74 -1.65 -4.27 5.72
N LEU A 75 -0.73 -3.97 4.81
CA LEU A 75 -1.02 -3.56 3.44
C LEU A 75 -0.55 -4.68 2.52
N SER A 76 -1.47 -5.31 1.80
CA SER A 76 -1.18 -6.44 0.91
C SER A 76 -1.33 -6.05 -0.55
N ILE A 77 -0.60 -6.73 -1.44
CA ILE A 77 -0.80 -6.65 -2.88
C ILE A 77 -1.26 -8.00 -3.43
N LEU A 78 -2.29 -7.99 -4.26
CA LEU A 78 -2.73 -9.16 -5.01
C LEU A 78 -3.08 -8.73 -6.44
N ASN A 79 -2.52 -9.41 -7.43
CA ASN A 79 -2.71 -9.09 -8.85
C ASN A 79 -2.46 -7.60 -9.18
N GLY A 80 -1.45 -6.99 -8.52
CA GLY A 80 -1.08 -5.59 -8.75
C GLY A 80 -2.04 -4.56 -8.11
N ILE A 81 -2.98 -4.99 -7.27
CA ILE A 81 -3.90 -4.12 -6.54
C ILE A 81 -3.53 -4.17 -5.05
N LEU A 82 -3.29 -2.99 -4.47
CA LEU A 82 -3.08 -2.84 -3.03
C LEU A 82 -4.42 -2.92 -2.30
N SER A 83 -4.43 -3.52 -1.12
CA SER A 83 -5.62 -3.60 -0.28
C SER A 83 -5.30 -3.60 1.21
N VAL A 84 -6.23 -3.02 1.98
CA VAL A 84 -6.29 -3.12 3.44
C VAL A 84 -7.57 -3.83 3.87
N SER A 85 -7.53 -4.50 5.03
CA SER A 85 -8.69 -5.11 5.66
C SER A 85 -8.93 -4.50 7.03
N THR A 86 -10.14 -4.01 7.27
CA THR A 86 -10.55 -3.35 8.52
C THR A 86 -11.73 -4.04 9.19
N GLY A 87 -12.28 -5.10 8.58
CA GLY A 87 -13.44 -5.84 9.08
C GLY A 87 -14.80 -5.17 8.89
N GLU A 88 -14.86 -3.96 8.32
CA GLU A 88 -16.11 -3.21 8.06
C GLU A 88 -16.33 -3.00 6.55
N PRO A 89 -17.58 -2.75 6.11
CA PRO A 89 -17.87 -2.45 4.71
C PRO A 89 -17.32 -1.09 4.28
N ASN A 90 -16.95 -0.94 3.02
CA ASN A 90 -16.37 0.32 2.51
C ASN A 90 -17.33 1.52 2.61
N THR A 91 -18.65 1.29 2.64
CA THR A 91 -19.68 2.33 2.68
C THR A 91 -19.68 3.18 3.96
N VAL A 92 -19.04 2.69 5.03
CA VAL A 92 -18.92 3.39 6.31
C VAL A 92 -17.50 3.91 6.58
N GLN A 93 -16.65 3.90 5.55
CA GLN A 93 -15.23 4.20 5.66
C GLN A 93 -14.76 5.17 4.57
N GLN A 94 -13.69 5.88 4.88
CA GLN A 94 -12.94 6.68 3.92
C GLN A 94 -11.46 6.29 3.99
N PHE A 95 -10.87 6.10 2.81
CA PHE A 95 -9.50 5.63 2.61
C PHE A 95 -8.69 6.74 1.96
N GLU A 96 -7.60 7.12 2.60
CA GLU A 96 -6.60 8.06 2.11
C GLU A 96 -5.35 7.29 1.72
N TRP A 97 -5.05 7.27 0.42
CA TRP A 97 -3.92 6.56 -0.15
C TRP A 97 -2.77 7.51 -0.39
N TYR A 98 -1.57 7.12 0.04
CA TYR A 98 -0.36 7.89 -0.07
C TYR A 98 0.69 7.15 -0.89
N LYS A 99 1.47 7.90 -1.66
CA LYS A 99 2.68 7.45 -2.34
C LYS A 99 3.82 8.40 -1.96
N ASP A 100 4.91 7.85 -1.41
CA ASP A 100 6.10 8.61 -0.99
C ASP A 100 5.74 9.81 -0.09
N GLY A 101 4.77 9.60 0.81
CA GLY A 101 4.26 10.61 1.74
C GLY A 101 3.24 11.61 1.16
N THR A 102 3.00 11.60 -0.15
CA THR A 102 2.01 12.48 -0.81
C THR A 102 0.66 11.79 -0.95
N LEU A 103 -0.43 12.48 -0.61
CA LEU A 103 -1.80 11.97 -0.81
C LEU A 103 -2.09 11.86 -2.32
N VAL A 104 -2.45 10.66 -2.78
CA VAL A 104 -2.72 10.36 -4.20
C VAL A 104 -4.17 10.01 -4.47
N ALA A 105 -4.95 9.62 -3.46
CA ALA A 105 -6.39 9.41 -3.58
C ALA A 105 -7.11 9.47 -2.23
N THR A 106 -8.36 9.93 -2.24
CA THR A 106 -9.32 9.82 -1.13
C THR A 106 -10.62 9.23 -1.68
N ASN A 107 -11.04 8.07 -1.19
CA ASN A 107 -12.23 7.38 -1.71
C ASN A 107 -12.86 6.44 -0.66
N GLN A 108 -14.00 5.81 -1.00
CA GLN A 108 -14.64 4.76 -0.21
C GLN A 108 -14.27 3.38 -0.77
N ASN A 109 -12.98 3.13 -1.00
CA ASN A 109 -12.50 1.86 -1.51
C ASN A 109 -11.26 1.40 -0.73
N ASN A 110 -11.35 0.20 -0.16
CA ASN A 110 -10.22 -0.45 0.52
C ASN A 110 -9.16 -1.00 -0.44
N GLN A 111 -9.33 -0.80 -1.75
CA GLN A 111 -8.39 -1.17 -2.79
C GLN A 111 -7.86 0.05 -3.54
N TYR A 112 -6.61 -0.04 -3.99
CA TYR A 112 -5.95 0.99 -4.78
C TYR A 112 -5.05 0.37 -5.85
N GLN A 113 -5.15 0.88 -7.08
CA GLN A 113 -4.28 0.50 -8.18
C GLN A 113 -3.02 1.40 -8.16
N PRO A 114 -1.83 0.86 -7.82
CA PRO A 114 -0.60 1.63 -7.83
C PRO A 114 -0.25 2.11 -9.25
N THR A 115 0.30 3.32 -9.31
CA THR A 115 0.70 4.02 -10.54
C THR A 115 2.21 3.95 -10.83
N GLY A 116 3.01 3.28 -10.00
CA GLY A 116 4.44 3.14 -10.22
C GLY A 116 5.19 2.63 -9.01
N SER A 117 6.51 2.60 -9.10
CA SER A 117 7.36 2.30 -7.94
C SER A 117 7.23 3.40 -6.90
N GLY A 118 7.37 3.04 -5.63
CA GLY A 118 7.31 3.97 -4.49
C GLY A 118 6.89 3.27 -3.21
N VAL A 119 6.87 4.04 -2.12
CA VAL A 119 6.36 3.59 -0.82
C VAL A 119 4.89 3.97 -0.69
N TYR A 120 4.03 2.97 -0.61
CA TYR A 120 2.59 3.14 -0.47
C TYR A 120 2.13 2.99 0.98
N LYS A 121 1.13 3.77 1.37
CA LYS A 121 0.46 3.72 2.67
C LYS A 121 -1.01 4.04 2.53
N CYS A 122 -1.84 3.49 3.40
CA CYS A 122 -3.24 3.84 3.54
C CYS A 122 -3.53 4.34 4.96
N LYS A 123 -4.34 5.39 5.08
CA LYS A 123 -5.03 5.76 6.33
C LYS A 123 -6.52 5.58 6.14
N VAL A 124 -7.19 5.04 7.16
CA VAL A 124 -8.61 4.72 7.10
C VAL A 124 -9.34 5.37 8.26
N SER A 125 -10.42 6.09 7.95
CA SER A 125 -11.38 6.62 8.92
C SER A 125 -12.72 5.88 8.82
N HIS A 126 -13.47 5.87 9.92
CA HIS A 126 -14.75 5.21 10.07
C HIS A 126 -15.80 6.19 10.61
N ASN A 127 -17.02 6.13 10.07
CA ASN A 127 -18.09 7.08 10.36
C ASN A 127 -18.45 7.23 11.86
N THR A 128 -18.24 6.18 12.67
CA THR A 128 -18.56 6.19 14.12
C THR A 128 -17.35 6.08 15.04
N LEU A 129 -16.22 5.58 14.54
CA LEU A 129 -15.01 5.32 15.35
C LEU A 129 -13.92 6.38 15.11
N THR A 130 -14.07 7.25 14.12
CA THR A 130 -13.22 8.42 13.93
C THR A 130 -13.94 9.67 14.41
N VAL A 131 -13.86 9.94 15.71
CA VAL A 131 -14.48 11.11 16.36
C VAL A 131 -13.49 12.27 16.44
N THR A 132 -13.46 13.13 15.42
CA THR A 132 -12.43 14.18 15.24
C THR A 132 -12.32 15.19 16.39
N ASN A 133 -13.39 15.39 17.16
CA ASN A 133 -13.42 16.28 18.32
C ASN A 133 -13.11 15.57 19.66
N ASN A 134 -12.69 14.30 19.64
CA ASN A 134 -12.32 13.55 20.83
C ASN A 134 -11.04 12.74 20.62
N LEU A 135 -9.93 13.18 21.22
CA LEU A 135 -8.62 12.55 21.05
C LEU A 135 -8.54 11.08 21.47
N PHE A 136 -9.40 10.61 22.39
CA PHE A 136 -9.44 9.22 22.86
C PHE A 136 -10.37 8.33 22.00
N ARG A 137 -11.12 8.97 21.10
CA ARG A 137 -12.10 8.33 20.21
C ARG A 137 -11.89 8.69 18.74
N ASN A 138 -10.78 9.35 18.42
CA ASN A 138 -10.39 9.68 17.05
C ASN A 138 -9.52 8.57 16.47
N LEU A 139 -10.09 7.39 16.25
CA LEU A 139 -9.34 6.29 15.67
C LEU A 139 -9.21 6.46 14.16
N VAL A 140 -7.98 6.56 13.70
CA VAL A 140 -7.59 6.42 12.29
C VAL A 140 -6.66 5.22 12.22
N LEU A 141 -7.04 4.18 11.46
CA LEU A 141 -6.16 3.05 11.22
C LEU A 141 -5.12 3.45 10.18
N GLU A 142 -3.85 3.18 10.45
CA GLU A 142 -2.75 3.41 9.51
C GLU A 142 -2.18 2.07 9.07
N SER A 143 -1.90 1.91 7.78
CA SER A 143 -1.24 0.71 7.29
C SER A 143 0.27 0.72 7.56
N GLU A 144 0.88 -0.46 7.47
CA GLU A 144 2.31 -0.58 7.24
C GLU A 144 2.71 0.07 5.91
N ASP A 145 3.99 0.44 5.80
CA ASP A 145 4.55 0.94 4.56
C ASP A 145 4.75 -0.24 3.60
N PHE A 146 4.28 -0.11 2.36
CA PHE A 146 4.46 -1.12 1.32
C PHE A 146 5.38 -0.58 0.23
N VAL A 147 6.58 -1.15 0.10
CA VAL A 147 7.52 -0.77 -0.95
C VAL A 147 7.17 -1.53 -2.22
N LEU A 148 6.65 -0.82 -3.22
CA LEU A 148 6.43 -1.38 -4.55
C LEU A 148 7.60 -1.00 -5.45
N SER A 149 8.23 -2.01 -6.04
CA SER A 149 9.13 -1.86 -7.18
C SER A 149 8.46 -2.53 -8.37
N VAL A 150 8.00 -1.74 -9.33
CA VAL A 150 7.63 -2.27 -10.65
C VAL A 150 8.90 -2.30 -11.48
N LEU A 151 9.21 -3.44 -12.12
CA LEU A 151 10.18 -3.42 -13.20
C LEU A 151 9.55 -2.61 -14.35
N PRO A 152 10.23 -1.59 -14.88
CA PRO A 152 9.64 -0.65 -15.84
C PRO A 152 9.32 -1.32 -17.19
N VAL A 153 10.02 -2.39 -17.55
CA VAL A 153 9.86 -3.12 -18.81
C VAL A 153 10.15 -4.60 -18.62
N ASP A 154 9.28 -5.45 -19.18
CA ASP A 154 9.56 -6.88 -19.38
C ASP A 154 10.13 -7.08 -20.79
N LEU A 155 11.45 -7.27 -20.90
CA LEU A 155 12.13 -7.53 -22.19
C LEU A 155 11.97 -9.01 -22.60
N LEU A 156 11.31 -9.23 -23.73
CA LEU A 156 11.17 -10.55 -24.36
C LEU A 156 12.42 -10.92 -25.16
N SER A 157 13.03 -9.95 -25.84
CA SER A 157 14.26 -10.15 -26.59
C SER A 157 14.99 -8.83 -26.79
N PHE A 158 16.32 -8.93 -26.95
CA PHE A 158 17.20 -7.86 -27.39
C PHE A 158 18.27 -8.46 -28.29
N LYS A 159 18.48 -7.88 -29.47
CA LYS A 159 19.48 -8.31 -30.45
C LYS A 159 20.17 -7.10 -31.06
N ALA A 160 21.48 -7.20 -31.20
CA ALA A 160 22.31 -6.30 -31.99
C ALA A 160 22.93 -7.10 -33.14
N ILE A 161 22.67 -6.69 -34.38
CA ILE A 161 23.15 -7.39 -35.59
C ILE A 161 23.98 -6.41 -36.41
N ASN A 162 25.20 -6.81 -36.79
CA ASN A 162 26.04 -6.02 -37.68
C ASN A 162 25.53 -6.14 -39.13
N THR A 163 25.37 -4.99 -39.80
CA THR A 163 24.88 -4.84 -41.18
C THR A 163 25.83 -3.95 -41.97
N GLU A 164 25.70 -3.89 -43.31
CA GLU A 164 26.51 -2.97 -44.13
C GLU A 164 26.33 -1.49 -43.72
N GLY A 165 25.15 -1.13 -43.22
CA GLY A 165 24.81 0.23 -42.79
C GLY A 165 25.19 0.59 -41.35
N GLY A 166 25.66 -0.37 -40.54
CA GLY A 166 25.89 -0.16 -39.10
C GLY A 166 25.36 -1.32 -38.24
N ILE A 167 25.09 -1.06 -36.96
CA ILE A 167 24.55 -2.08 -36.05
C ILE A 167 23.05 -1.87 -35.86
N LEU A 168 22.26 -2.86 -36.28
CA LEU A 168 20.83 -2.88 -36.12
C LEU A 168 20.44 -3.46 -34.76
N LEU A 169 19.81 -2.64 -33.94
CA LEU A 169 19.22 -3.01 -32.66
C LEU A 169 17.76 -3.34 -32.83
N THR A 170 17.34 -4.48 -32.28
CA THR A 170 15.93 -4.87 -32.21
C THR A 170 15.62 -5.39 -30.83
N TRP A 171 14.54 -4.92 -30.24
CA TRP A 171 14.05 -5.44 -28.97
C TRP A 171 12.54 -5.51 -28.94
N GLN A 172 12.05 -6.40 -28.10
CA GLN A 172 10.63 -6.62 -27.93
C GLN A 172 10.29 -6.63 -26.44
N THR A 173 9.18 -5.99 -26.09
CA THR A 173 8.67 -5.90 -24.73
C THR A 173 7.36 -6.69 -24.59
N ALA A 174 7.16 -7.34 -23.44
CA ALA A 174 5.87 -7.91 -23.06
C ALA A 174 4.95 -6.87 -22.41
N GLY A 175 5.53 -5.79 -21.87
CA GLY A 175 4.84 -4.67 -21.27
C GLY A 175 5.82 -3.60 -20.80
N GLU A 176 5.36 -2.35 -20.78
CA GLU A 176 6.19 -1.16 -20.50
C GLU A 176 5.50 -0.29 -19.45
N LYS A 177 5.17 -0.89 -18.31
CA LYS A 177 4.41 -0.21 -17.29
C LYS A 177 5.33 0.75 -16.53
N ASN A 178 5.09 2.05 -16.73
CA ASN A 178 5.86 3.14 -16.12
C ASN A 178 7.28 3.32 -16.69
N ALA A 179 7.54 2.83 -17.90
CA ALA A 179 8.68 3.26 -18.69
C ALA A 179 8.31 4.53 -19.47
N GLN A 180 9.18 5.55 -19.47
CA GLN A 180 9.02 6.75 -20.30
C GLN A 180 9.86 6.64 -21.59
N ASN A 181 11.07 6.10 -21.49
CA ASN A 181 12.04 5.99 -22.57
C ASN A 181 12.98 4.80 -22.35
N PHE A 182 13.57 4.33 -23.45
CA PHE A 182 14.75 3.47 -23.50
C PHE A 182 15.97 4.34 -23.81
N ASP A 183 16.96 4.28 -22.94
CA ASP A 183 18.27 4.86 -23.22
C ASP A 183 19.13 3.81 -23.89
N LEU A 184 19.49 4.04 -25.15
CA LEU A 184 20.39 3.15 -25.88
C LEU A 184 21.82 3.64 -25.70
N GLU A 185 22.70 2.75 -25.25
CA GLU A 185 24.09 3.09 -25.00
C GLU A 185 25.06 2.15 -25.72
N ARG A 186 26.13 2.72 -26.28
CA ARG A 186 27.20 1.97 -26.96
C ARG A 186 28.48 1.99 -26.15
N SER A 187 29.14 0.84 -26.08
CA SER A 187 30.51 0.72 -25.55
C SER A 187 31.42 -0.05 -26.50
N VAL A 188 32.66 0.43 -26.67
CA VAL A 188 33.70 -0.24 -27.47
C VAL A 188 34.62 -1.15 -26.64
N ASP A 189 34.52 -1.06 -25.31
CA ASP A 189 35.34 -1.80 -24.35
C ASP A 189 34.48 -2.66 -23.39
N GLY A 190 33.16 -2.50 -23.41
CA GLY A 190 32.23 -3.16 -22.51
C GLY A 190 32.16 -2.56 -21.11
N PHE A 191 32.90 -1.48 -20.83
CA PHE A 191 32.97 -0.84 -19.52
C PHE A 191 32.48 0.61 -19.55
N ASN A 192 32.89 1.36 -20.57
CA ASN A 192 32.52 2.75 -20.76
C ASN A 192 31.40 2.84 -21.80
N PHE A 193 30.19 3.18 -21.35
CA PHE A 193 29.02 3.33 -22.20
C PHE A 193 28.79 4.81 -22.52
N LYS A 194 28.40 5.08 -23.78
CA LYS A 194 27.99 6.39 -24.25
C LYS A 194 26.58 6.29 -24.79
N LYS A 195 25.67 7.10 -24.27
CA LYS A 195 24.31 7.27 -24.81
C LYS A 195 24.36 7.67 -26.29
N ILE A 196 23.66 6.90 -27.12
CA ILE A 196 23.54 7.09 -28.58
C ILE A 196 22.14 7.50 -29.02
N ALA A 197 21.11 7.12 -28.26
CA ALA A 197 19.73 7.51 -28.52
C ALA A 197 18.85 7.42 -27.26
N GLU A 198 17.70 8.08 -27.33
CA GLU A 198 16.61 7.96 -26.38
C GLU A 198 15.34 7.67 -27.17
N ILE A 199 14.70 6.53 -26.89
CA ILE A 199 13.55 6.04 -27.64
C ILE A 199 12.33 6.02 -26.71
N PRO A 200 11.29 6.83 -26.95
CA PRO A 200 10.10 6.84 -26.11
C PRO A 200 9.47 5.45 -26.02
N ALA A 201 9.14 5.04 -24.80
CA ALA A 201 8.37 3.83 -24.56
C ALA A 201 6.94 4.03 -25.09
N LYS A 202 6.36 2.97 -25.64
CA LYS A 202 5.00 2.93 -26.18
C LYS A 202 3.97 2.60 -25.09
N GLY A 203 4.41 2.21 -23.89
CA GLY A 203 3.55 1.97 -22.72
C GLY A 203 2.79 0.64 -22.76
N GLN A 204 3.05 -0.20 -23.75
CA GLN A 204 2.44 -1.50 -23.98
C GLN A 204 3.44 -2.44 -24.67
N ALA A 205 3.08 -3.71 -24.85
CA ALA A 205 3.91 -4.66 -25.59
C ALA A 205 4.23 -4.11 -26.99
N ALA A 206 5.51 -3.99 -27.31
CA ALA A 206 5.95 -3.39 -28.56
C ALA A 206 7.25 -3.99 -29.08
N PHE A 207 7.42 -3.84 -30.39
CA PHE A 207 8.68 -4.04 -31.09
C PHE A 207 9.32 -2.70 -31.42
N TYR A 208 10.65 -2.66 -31.32
CA TYR A 208 11.47 -1.50 -31.62
C TYR A 208 12.64 -1.88 -32.51
N GLU A 209 13.07 -0.90 -33.29
CA GLU A 209 14.19 -1.00 -34.20
C GLU A 209 14.97 0.32 -34.18
N PHE A 210 16.30 0.22 -34.11
CA PHE A 210 17.19 1.37 -34.19
C PHE A 210 18.48 0.99 -34.93
N LEU A 211 18.86 1.76 -35.94
CA LEU A 211 20.13 1.57 -36.65
C LEU A 211 21.19 2.54 -36.11
N ASP A 212 22.25 2.01 -35.52
CA ASP A 212 23.44 2.78 -35.20
C ASP A 212 24.41 2.79 -36.39
N GLU A 213 24.40 3.89 -37.15
CA GLU A 213 25.21 4.07 -38.35
C GLU A 213 26.71 4.35 -38.07
N ASN A 214 27.15 4.38 -36.81
CA ASN A 214 28.58 4.60 -36.52
C ASN A 214 29.41 3.33 -36.76
N HIS A 215 30.07 3.27 -37.92
CA HIS A 215 30.96 2.19 -38.39
C HIS A 215 32.28 1.98 -37.63
N SER A 216 32.39 2.25 -36.33
CA SER A 216 33.64 1.93 -35.62
C SER A 216 33.85 0.42 -35.61
N ASN A 217 34.84 -0.08 -36.38
CA ASN A 217 35.22 -1.49 -36.65
C ASN A 217 35.56 -2.38 -35.43
N LYS A 218 35.16 -2.01 -34.22
CA LYS A 218 35.25 -2.84 -33.01
C LYS A 218 33.85 -3.30 -32.68
N GLN A 219 33.62 -4.60 -32.49
CA GLN A 219 32.30 -5.13 -32.10
C GLN A 219 31.85 -4.46 -30.78
N PRO A 220 30.93 -3.49 -30.82
CA PRO A 220 30.50 -2.78 -29.62
C PRO A 220 29.47 -3.63 -28.90
N ILE A 221 29.47 -3.54 -27.57
CA ILE A 221 28.34 -4.01 -26.77
C ILE A 221 27.34 -2.85 -26.71
N ILE A 222 26.08 -3.15 -27.02
CA ILE A 222 24.98 -2.20 -26.91
C ILE A 222 23.99 -2.77 -25.90
N VAL A 223 23.56 -1.94 -24.96
CA VAL A 223 22.65 -2.27 -23.85
C VAL A 223 21.51 -1.26 -23.83
#